data_AF-W8C3X8-F1
#
_entry.id   AF-W8C3X8-F1
#
_cell.length_a   1.000
_cell.length_b   1.000
_cell.length_c   1.000
_cell.angle_alpha   90.00
_cell.angle_beta   90.00
_cell.angle_gamma   90.00
#
_symmetry.space_group_name_H-M   'P 1'
#
loop_
_entity.id
_entity.type
_entity.pdbx_description
1 polymer ?
#
loop_
_entity_poly.entity_id
_entity_poly.type
_entity_poly.pdbx_seq_one_letter_code
_entity_poly.pdbx_strand_id
1 'polypeptide(L)'
;GGGGGGSNGRSSRQNVNIGITNNNVNSHAHGAQIDQLPAQLSSRIIHTRNGAISGVIVQLEGRHLDPVEAYRGIPYASPPVGNLRFMPPVSAAMWSGVKKADRFSPVCPQRLPDIANETAALERMPKGRLEYLKRLLPYLQNQSEDCLYLNIYVPIQVASRDAPSSGSSSSS
;
A
#
# COMPACT_ATOMS: atom_id res chain seq x y z
N GLY A 1 8.97 -71.05 -21.00
CA GLY A 1 10.30 -70.52 -21.37
C GLY A 1 10.18 -69.05 -21.64
N GLY A 2 11.19 -68.28 -21.26
CA GLY A 2 11.38 -66.89 -21.69
C GLY A 2 11.16 -65.84 -20.59
N GLY A 3 12.21 -65.60 -19.79
CA GLY A 3 12.36 -64.41 -18.97
C GLY A 3 13.32 -63.40 -19.61
N GLY A 4 13.33 -62.18 -19.07
CA GLY A 4 14.28 -61.09 -19.31
C GLY A 4 13.63 -59.80 -18.79
N GLY A 5 14.19 -59.01 -17.87
CA GLY A 5 15.59 -58.78 -17.49
C GLY A 5 15.89 -57.30 -17.75
N GLY A 6 16.08 -56.51 -16.68
CA GLY A 6 15.88 -55.05 -16.68
C GLY A 6 17.09 -54.14 -16.98
N SER A 7 16.87 -52.82 -16.85
CA SER A 7 17.82 -51.74 -16.48
C SER A 7 17.08 -50.38 -16.59
N ASN A 8 16.67 -49.75 -15.50
CA ASN A 8 17.39 -48.78 -14.63
C ASN A 8 17.76 -47.43 -15.28
N GLY A 9 17.10 -46.36 -14.80
CA GLY A 9 17.44 -44.96 -15.08
C GLY A 9 16.63 -43.98 -14.20
N ARG A 10 16.82 -44.03 -12.88
CA ARG A 10 16.34 -43.00 -11.94
C ARG A 10 17.34 -41.84 -11.91
N SER A 11 16.91 -40.63 -12.25
CA SER A 11 17.67 -39.41 -11.94
C SER A 11 16.95 -38.62 -10.85
N SER A 12 17.53 -38.66 -9.66
CA SER A 12 17.12 -37.95 -8.46
C SER A 12 17.27 -36.44 -8.66
N ARG A 13 16.18 -35.67 -8.49
CA ARG A 13 16.29 -34.23 -8.28
C ARG A 13 16.77 -33.99 -6.85
N GLN A 14 18.01 -33.55 -6.73
CA GLN A 14 18.62 -33.11 -5.47
C GLN A 14 17.98 -31.79 -5.04
N ASN A 15 17.49 -31.77 -3.79
CA ASN A 15 17.20 -30.55 -3.04
C ASN A 15 18.51 -29.82 -2.78
N VAL A 16 18.68 -28.62 -3.32
CA VAL A 16 19.75 -27.71 -2.90
C VAL A 16 19.16 -26.74 -1.89
N ASN A 17 19.48 -27.01 -0.63
CA ASN A 17 19.22 -26.15 0.51
C ASN A 17 20.31 -25.07 0.53
N ILE A 18 20.00 -23.82 0.19
CA ILE A 18 20.90 -22.68 0.42
C ILE A 18 20.34 -21.92 1.62
N GLY A 19 20.91 -22.23 2.78
CA GLY A 19 20.70 -21.46 3.99
C GLY A 19 21.33 -20.08 3.85
N ILE A 20 20.57 -19.04 4.18
CA ILE A 20 21.10 -17.73 4.48
C ILE A 20 21.00 -17.56 6.00
N THR A 21 22.16 -17.39 6.62
CA THR A 21 22.36 -17.17 8.05
C THR A 21 21.72 -15.84 8.47
N ASN A 22 20.77 -15.92 9.41
CA ASN A 22 20.20 -14.75 10.08
C ASN A 22 21.21 -14.18 11.08
N ASN A 23 21.78 -13.02 10.79
CA ASN A 23 22.40 -12.19 11.82
C ASN A 23 21.29 -11.43 12.57
N ASN A 24 21.11 -11.88 13.80
CA ASN A 24 20.26 -11.32 14.84
C ASN A 24 20.78 -9.93 15.26
N VAL A 25 19.93 -8.90 15.12
CA VAL A 25 20.00 -7.71 15.97
C VAL A 25 18.63 -7.54 16.61
N ASN A 26 18.55 -7.85 17.90
CA ASN A 26 17.41 -7.58 18.75
C ASN A 26 17.17 -6.07 18.84
N SER A 27 15.98 -5.61 18.43
CA SER A 27 15.35 -4.43 18.99
C SER A 27 13.85 -4.66 19.13
N HIS A 28 13.40 -4.66 20.38
CA HIS A 28 11.99 -4.73 20.74
C HIS A 28 11.31 -3.42 20.31
N ALA A 29 10.41 -3.49 19.33
CA ALA A 29 9.46 -2.42 19.06
C ALA A 29 8.15 -3.02 18.53
N HIS A 30 7.11 -2.97 19.38
CA HIS A 30 5.73 -3.23 18.99
C HIS A 30 5.25 -2.13 18.02
N GLY A 31 4.97 -2.52 16.78
CA GLY A 31 4.32 -1.66 15.78
C GLY A 31 4.36 -2.34 14.42
N ALA A 32 3.24 -2.91 13.98
CA ALA A 32 3.14 -3.54 12.65
C ALA A 32 3.41 -2.50 11.56
N GLN A 33 4.50 -2.67 10.83
CA GLN A 33 4.91 -1.82 9.72
C GLN A 33 4.08 -2.20 8.47
N ILE A 34 2.84 -1.71 8.40
CA ILE A 34 1.91 -1.94 7.28
C ILE A 34 2.19 -0.93 6.16
N ASP A 35 3.28 -1.14 5.43
CA ASP A 35 3.54 -0.56 4.10
C ASP A 35 4.77 -1.29 3.55
N GLN A 36 4.57 -2.41 2.83
CA GLN A 36 5.70 -3.19 2.31
C GLN A 36 5.50 -3.63 0.85
N LEU A 37 4.95 -2.75 0.01
CA LEU A 37 5.45 -2.67 -1.35
C LEU A 37 6.52 -1.59 -1.37
N PRO A 38 7.67 -1.78 -2.04
CA PRO A 38 8.76 -0.81 -2.03
C PRO A 38 8.25 0.50 -2.61
N ALA A 39 7.99 1.48 -1.73
CA ALA A 39 7.54 2.81 -2.09
C ALA A 39 8.76 3.70 -2.25
N GLN A 40 9.00 4.20 -3.47
CA GLN A 40 10.06 5.16 -3.75
C GLN A 40 9.49 6.58 -3.70
N LEU A 41 10.22 7.54 -3.15
CA LEU A 41 9.80 8.95 -3.22
C LEU A 41 9.65 9.39 -4.67
N SER A 42 8.50 9.99 -4.99
CA SER A 42 8.33 10.64 -6.29
C SER A 42 9.07 11.97 -6.29
N SER A 43 9.82 12.24 -7.36
CA SER A 43 10.43 13.57 -7.59
C SER A 43 9.40 14.60 -8.07
N ARG A 44 8.22 14.15 -8.51
CA ARG A 44 7.18 15.01 -9.06
C ARG A 44 6.43 15.74 -7.95
N ILE A 45 6.37 17.06 -8.08
CA ILE A 45 5.59 17.95 -7.21
C ILE A 45 4.32 18.37 -7.94
N ILE A 46 3.17 18.24 -7.28
CA ILE A 46 1.87 18.66 -7.81
C ILE A 46 1.39 19.89 -7.07
N HIS A 47 1.06 20.93 -7.81
CA HIS A 47 0.43 22.11 -7.27
C HIS A 47 -1.09 21.93 -7.26
N THR A 48 -1.68 21.95 -6.07
CA THR A 48 -3.13 21.96 -5.87
C THR A 48 -3.59 23.37 -5.51
N ARG A 49 -4.91 23.57 -5.40
CA ARG A 49 -5.48 24.86 -4.95
C ARG A 49 -5.05 25.24 -3.53
N ASN A 50 -4.77 24.26 -2.66
CA ASN A 50 -4.46 24.49 -1.25
C ASN A 50 -2.96 24.50 -0.94
N GLY A 51 -2.12 24.04 -1.89
CA GLY A 51 -0.67 23.99 -1.74
C GLY A 51 -0.03 22.89 -2.58
N ALA A 52 1.30 22.80 -2.52
CA ALA A 52 2.06 21.79 -3.26
C ALA A 52 2.13 20.47 -2.47
N ILE A 53 2.09 19.33 -3.18
CA ILE A 53 2.23 17.98 -2.61
C ILE A 53 3.29 17.16 -3.33
N SER A 54 3.91 16.21 -2.62
CA SER A 54 4.77 15.16 -3.19
C SER A 54 4.28 13.78 -2.75
N GLY A 55 4.25 12.83 -3.68
CA GLY A 55 3.77 11.47 -3.46
C GLY A 55 4.88 10.43 -3.42
N VAL A 56 4.50 9.17 -3.57
CA VAL A 56 5.40 8.02 -3.68
C VAL A 56 5.02 7.15 -4.88
N ILE A 57 6.02 6.59 -5.56
CA ILE A 57 5.84 5.55 -6.57
C ILE A 57 5.69 4.23 -5.84
N VAL A 58 4.60 3.51 -6.12
CA VAL A 58 4.28 2.20 -5.54
C VAL A 58 4.30 1.17 -6.65
N GLN A 59 5.18 0.18 -6.52
CA GLN A 59 5.18 -0.98 -7.40
C GLN A 59 4.04 -1.91 -7.04
N LEU A 60 3.28 -2.38 -8.04
CA LEU A 60 2.18 -3.32 -7.85
C LEU A 60 2.65 -4.77 -8.05
N GLU A 61 2.08 -5.70 -7.28
CA GLU A 61 2.31 -7.13 -7.46
C GLU A 61 1.51 -7.65 -8.65
N GLY A 62 2.20 -8.06 -9.70
CA GLY A 62 1.58 -8.60 -10.90
C GLY A 62 2.42 -8.29 -12.14
N ARG A 63 2.63 -9.29 -13.00
CA ARG A 63 3.57 -9.18 -14.14
C ARG A 63 3.16 -8.14 -15.20
N HIS A 64 1.93 -7.65 -15.14
CA HIS A 64 1.34 -6.74 -16.14
C HIS A 64 0.76 -5.47 -15.51
N LEU A 65 1.12 -5.17 -14.25
CA LEU A 65 0.65 -3.96 -13.57
C LEU A 65 1.76 -2.91 -13.58
N ASP A 66 1.46 -1.79 -14.21
CA ASP A 66 2.34 -0.61 -14.15
C ASP A 66 2.37 -0.03 -12.74
N PRO A 67 3.50 0.58 -12.32
CA PRO A 67 3.56 1.28 -11.06
C PRO A 67 2.59 2.46 -11.03
N VAL A 68 2.16 2.82 -9.83
CA VAL A 68 1.29 3.98 -9.61
C VAL A 68 2.01 5.01 -8.77
N GLU A 69 1.78 6.28 -9.09
CA GLU A 69 2.11 7.38 -8.22
C GLU A 69 0.95 7.58 -7.23
N ALA A 70 1.22 7.33 -5.95
CA ALA A 70 0.27 7.44 -4.87
C ALA A 70 0.49 8.73 -4.07
N TYR A 71 -0.59 9.45 -3.84
CA TYR A 71 -0.66 10.59 -2.94
C TYR A 71 -1.68 10.30 -1.85
N ARG A 72 -1.23 10.16 -0.61
CA ARG A 72 -2.04 9.69 0.52
C ARG A 72 -2.15 10.79 1.59
N GLY A 73 -3.29 10.83 2.27
CA GLY A 73 -3.50 11.77 3.38
C GLY A 73 -3.57 13.24 2.96
N ILE A 74 -4.17 13.52 1.79
CA ILE A 74 -4.38 14.90 1.33
C ILE A 74 -5.64 15.46 2.01
N PRO A 75 -5.56 16.58 2.76
CA PRO A 75 -6.75 17.18 3.37
C PRO A 75 -7.63 17.80 2.29
N TYR A 76 -8.92 17.45 2.28
CA TYR A 76 -9.89 18.05 1.36
C TYR A 76 -10.87 19.00 2.05
N ALA A 77 -10.97 18.93 3.37
CA ALA A 77 -11.76 19.82 4.21
C ALA A 77 -11.03 20.11 5.53
N SER A 78 -11.46 21.15 6.24
CA SER A 78 -11.00 21.44 7.60
C SER A 78 -11.49 20.36 8.59
N PRO A 79 -10.71 20.04 9.65
CA PRO A 79 -11.12 19.02 10.62
C PRO A 79 -12.47 19.34 11.27
N PRO A 80 -13.46 18.42 11.27
CA PRO A 80 -14.81 18.66 11.79
C PRO A 80 -14.88 18.52 13.32
N VAL A 81 -13.91 19.12 14.02
CA VAL A 81 -13.74 19.02 15.48
C VAL A 81 -14.27 20.28 16.18
N GLY A 82 -14.57 20.16 17.47
CA GLY A 82 -15.04 21.30 18.29
C GLY A 82 -16.30 21.94 17.70
N ASN A 83 -16.24 23.25 17.43
CA ASN A 83 -17.37 24.01 16.90
C ASN A 83 -17.77 23.65 15.46
N LEU A 84 -16.93 22.89 14.73
CA LEU A 84 -17.25 22.41 13.39
C LEU A 84 -17.94 21.04 13.40
N ARG A 85 -18.08 20.40 14.57
CA ARG A 85 -18.79 19.14 14.69
C ARG A 85 -20.27 19.34 14.35
N PHE A 86 -20.81 18.44 13.52
CA PHE A 86 -22.18 18.51 12.99
C PHE A 86 -22.47 19.71 12.06
N MET A 87 -21.44 20.46 11.67
CA MET A 87 -21.55 21.49 10.64
C MET A 87 -21.19 20.92 9.26
N PRO A 88 -21.65 21.54 8.17
CA PRO A 88 -21.17 21.22 6.83
C PRO A 88 -19.63 21.33 6.74
N PRO A 89 -18.96 20.48 5.94
CA PRO A 89 -17.52 20.57 5.75
C PRO A 89 -17.10 21.95 5.23
N VAL A 90 -16.06 22.52 5.84
CA VAL A 90 -15.43 23.78 5.41
C VAL A 90 -14.18 23.46 4.60
N SER A 91 -13.81 24.31 3.64
CA SER A 91 -12.59 24.13 2.84
C SER A 91 -11.34 23.92 3.72
N ALA A 92 -10.42 23.09 3.26
CA ALA A 92 -9.14 22.87 3.94
C ALA A 92 -8.30 24.15 3.96
N ALA A 93 -7.52 24.33 5.03
CA ALA A 93 -6.55 25.42 5.11
C ALA A 93 -5.48 25.29 4.01
N MET A 94 -5.00 26.43 3.52
CA MET A 94 -3.83 26.45 2.64
C MET A 94 -2.56 26.21 3.46
N TRP A 95 -1.55 25.59 2.85
CA TRP A 95 -0.22 25.43 3.45
C TRP A 95 0.88 26.00 2.57
N SER A 96 1.99 26.40 3.19
CA SER A 96 3.21 26.80 2.51
C SER A 96 4.14 25.60 2.30
N GLY A 97 5.02 25.69 1.30
CA GLY A 97 5.97 24.63 0.97
C GLY A 97 5.30 23.39 0.35
N VAL A 98 6.01 22.26 0.40
CA VAL A 98 5.58 20.99 -0.18
C VAL A 98 5.16 20.04 0.93
N LYS A 99 3.89 19.63 0.94
CA LYS A 99 3.38 18.62 1.87
C LYS A 99 3.69 17.23 1.34
N LYS A 100 4.35 16.42 2.16
CA LYS A 100 4.58 15.01 1.87
C LYS A 100 3.26 14.24 2.04
N ALA A 101 2.78 13.64 0.96
CA ALA A 101 1.55 12.85 0.87
C ALA A 101 1.88 11.37 0.65
N ASP A 102 2.72 10.80 1.53
CA ASP A 102 3.24 9.43 1.42
C ASP A 102 2.61 8.44 2.40
N ARG A 103 1.76 8.92 3.31
CA ARG A 103 1.17 8.12 4.40
C ARG A 103 -0.33 8.32 4.48
N PHE A 104 -1.04 7.29 4.93
CA PHE A 104 -2.45 7.41 5.24
C PHE A 104 -2.67 8.27 6.49
N SER A 105 -3.68 9.13 6.42
CA SER A 105 -4.20 9.86 7.58
C SER A 105 -5.08 8.95 8.46
N PRO A 106 -5.42 9.35 9.70
CA PRO A 106 -6.36 8.61 10.52
C PRO A 106 -7.71 8.41 9.81
N VAL A 107 -8.33 7.25 10.03
CA VAL A 107 -9.70 6.99 9.58
C VAL A 107 -10.70 7.65 10.53
N CYS A 108 -11.95 7.83 10.09
CA CYS A 108 -12.98 8.41 10.94
C CYS A 108 -13.36 7.46 12.10
N PRO A 109 -13.84 8.00 13.23
CA PRO A 109 -14.18 7.21 14.40
C PRO A 109 -15.29 6.20 14.09
N GLN A 110 -15.05 4.93 14.40
CA GLN A 110 -15.98 3.84 14.21
C GLN A 110 -15.83 2.80 15.32
N ARG A 111 -16.95 2.22 15.75
CA ARG A 111 -16.94 1.14 16.74
C ARG A 111 -16.54 -0.17 16.05
N LEU A 112 -15.33 -0.64 16.34
CA LEU A 112 -14.82 -1.90 15.85
C LEU A 112 -15.32 -3.06 16.72
N PRO A 113 -15.70 -4.22 16.15
CA PRO A 113 -15.98 -5.42 16.93
C PRO A 113 -14.74 -5.88 17.68
N ASP A 114 -14.91 -6.27 18.95
CA ASP A 114 -13.84 -6.97 19.67
C ASP A 114 -13.72 -8.41 19.15
N ILE A 115 -12.55 -8.73 18.62
CA ILE A 115 -12.21 -10.06 18.11
C ILE A 115 -10.98 -10.64 18.80
N ALA A 116 -10.54 -10.06 19.93
CA ALA A 116 -9.38 -10.55 20.67
C ALA A 116 -9.55 -12.01 21.11
N ASN A 117 -10.78 -12.38 21.48
CA ASN A 117 -11.17 -13.77 21.71
C ASN A 117 -11.89 -14.33 20.48
N GLU A 118 -11.16 -15.12 19.68
CA GLU A 118 -11.69 -15.70 18.45
C GLU A 118 -12.85 -16.66 18.68
N THR A 119 -12.81 -17.48 19.73
CA THR A 119 -13.88 -18.42 20.07
C THR A 119 -15.17 -17.66 20.35
N ALA A 120 -15.11 -16.64 21.21
CA ALA A 120 -16.26 -15.81 21.53
C ALA A 120 -16.73 -14.94 20.35
N ALA A 121 -15.83 -14.61 19.41
CA ALA A 121 -16.20 -13.94 18.17
C ALA A 121 -16.95 -14.88 17.22
N LEU A 122 -16.50 -16.14 17.07
CA LEU A 122 -17.13 -17.14 16.21
C LEU A 122 -18.52 -17.58 16.68
N GLU A 123 -18.82 -17.44 17.97
CA GLU A 123 -20.19 -17.59 18.49
C GLU A 123 -21.15 -16.50 17.98
N ARG A 124 -20.61 -15.31 17.66
CA ARG A 124 -21.40 -14.12 17.30
C ARG A 124 -21.32 -13.76 15.81
N MET A 125 -20.37 -14.31 15.06
CA MET A 125 -20.20 -14.03 13.64
C MET A 125 -19.66 -15.22 12.84
N PRO A 126 -20.02 -15.34 11.54
CA PRO A 126 -19.45 -16.35 10.66
C PRO A 126 -17.92 -16.22 10.52
N LYS A 127 -17.23 -17.35 10.33
CA LYS A 127 -15.77 -17.40 10.15
C LYS A 127 -15.24 -16.44 9.08
N GLY A 128 -15.91 -16.34 7.93
CA GLY A 128 -15.50 -15.42 6.86
C GLY A 128 -15.54 -13.94 7.27
N ARG A 129 -16.46 -13.55 8.15
CA ARG A 129 -16.52 -12.19 8.69
C ARG A 129 -15.38 -11.93 9.67
N LEU A 130 -15.04 -12.90 10.52
CA LEU A 130 -13.90 -12.80 11.43
C LEU A 130 -12.60 -12.64 10.64
N GLU A 131 -12.37 -13.47 9.61
CA GLU A 131 -11.18 -13.39 8.77
C GLU A 131 -11.08 -12.05 8.02
N TYR A 132 -12.21 -11.58 7.48
CA TYR A 132 -12.29 -10.25 6.89
C TYR A 132 -11.91 -9.13 7.87
N LEU A 133 -12.44 -9.16 9.09
CA LEU A 133 -12.12 -8.18 10.13
C LEU A 133 -10.64 -8.24 10.52
N LYS A 134 -10.06 -9.43 10.71
CA LYS A 134 -8.62 -9.57 11.02
C LYS A 134 -7.74 -8.89 9.97
N ARG A 135 -8.09 -8.99 8.68
CA ARG A 135 -7.36 -8.33 7.60
C ARG A 135 -7.53 -6.80 7.61
N LEU A 136 -8.70 -6.30 8.02
CA LEU A 136 -9.00 -4.87 8.01
C LEU A 136 -8.50 -4.12 9.24
N LEU A 137 -8.56 -4.73 10.43
CA LEU A 137 -8.31 -4.04 11.70
C LEU A 137 -7.00 -3.26 11.73
N PRO A 138 -5.87 -3.72 11.18
CA PRO A 138 -4.64 -2.92 11.15
C PRO A 138 -4.82 -1.54 10.48
N TYR A 139 -5.70 -1.43 9.49
CA TYR A 139 -6.00 -0.18 8.78
C TYR A 139 -6.99 0.72 9.53
N LEU A 140 -7.69 0.19 10.54
CA LEU A 140 -8.75 0.89 11.26
C LEU A 140 -8.36 1.31 12.69
N GLN A 141 -7.14 0.97 13.14
CA GLN A 141 -6.67 1.27 14.49
C GLN A 141 -6.44 2.77 14.73
N ASN A 142 -5.86 3.47 13.76
CA ASN A 142 -5.57 4.90 13.88
C ASN A 142 -6.81 5.72 13.52
N GLN A 143 -7.60 6.11 14.51
CA GLN A 143 -8.83 6.87 14.33
C GLN A 143 -8.74 8.28 14.94
N SER A 144 -9.38 9.25 14.30
CA SER A 144 -9.50 10.63 14.80
C SER A 144 -10.76 11.28 14.23
N GLU A 145 -11.37 12.22 14.94
CA GLU A 145 -12.40 13.11 14.35
C GLU A 145 -11.80 14.00 13.23
N ASP A 146 -10.48 14.27 13.27
CA ASP A 146 -9.74 14.80 12.13
C ASP A 146 -9.42 13.68 11.12
N CYS A 147 -10.38 13.40 10.23
CA CYS A 147 -10.31 12.31 9.25
C CYS A 147 -10.71 12.70 7.82
N LEU A 148 -10.89 13.99 7.51
CA LEU A 148 -11.33 14.45 6.19
C LEU A 148 -10.17 14.54 5.18
N TYR A 149 -9.61 13.38 4.87
CA TYR A 149 -8.51 13.18 3.94
C TYR A 149 -8.89 12.26 2.79
N LEU A 150 -8.24 12.43 1.65
CA LEU A 150 -8.37 11.55 0.50
C LEU A 150 -7.02 11.01 0.04
N ASN A 151 -7.08 9.97 -0.77
CA ASN A 151 -5.93 9.35 -1.41
C ASN A 151 -6.16 9.34 -2.93
N ILE A 152 -5.11 9.63 -3.71
CA ILE A 152 -5.12 9.67 -5.16
C ILE A 152 -4.07 8.68 -5.67
N TYR A 153 -4.42 7.88 -6.67
CA TYR A 153 -3.52 6.95 -7.33
C TYR A 153 -3.53 7.24 -8.83
N VAL A 154 -2.37 7.53 -9.39
CA VAL A 154 -2.20 7.90 -10.79
C VAL A 154 -1.31 6.85 -11.46
N PRO A 155 -1.74 6.21 -12.56
CA PRO A 155 -0.87 5.28 -13.28
C PRO A 155 0.32 6.04 -13.86
N ILE A 156 1.53 5.48 -13.70
CA ILE A 156 2.72 6.02 -14.35
C ILE A 156 2.76 5.41 -15.74
N GLN A 157 2.38 6.18 -16.76
CA GLN A 157 2.57 5.75 -18.14
C GLN A 157 4.06 5.68 -18.42
N VAL A 158 4.62 4.48 -18.40
CA VAL A 158 5.95 4.23 -18.94
C VAL A 158 5.81 4.39 -20.44
N ALA A 159 6.34 5.48 -21.00
CA ALA A 159 6.33 5.68 -22.45
C ALA A 159 6.81 4.40 -23.13
N SER A 160 5.98 3.82 -24.00
CA SER A 160 6.30 2.55 -24.67
C SER A 160 7.66 2.68 -25.34
N ARG A 161 8.53 1.71 -25.14
CA ARG A 161 9.87 1.63 -25.77
C ARG A 161 9.82 1.43 -27.30
N ASP A 162 8.67 1.66 -27.93
CA ASP A 162 8.43 1.55 -29.37
C ASP A 162 7.97 2.88 -29.97
N ALA A 163 8.54 4.01 -29.55
CA ALA A 163 8.49 5.22 -30.37
C ALA A 163 9.60 5.10 -31.45
N PRO A 164 9.26 4.98 -32.74
CA PRO A 164 10.28 5.01 -33.79
C PRO A 164 10.99 6.36 -33.74
N SER A 165 12.32 6.31 -33.71
CA SER A 165 13.19 7.46 -33.89
C SER A 165 12.89 8.13 -35.23
N SER A 166 12.04 9.15 -35.24
CA SER A 166 11.91 10.02 -36.40
C SER A 166 13.13 10.96 -36.45
N GLY A 167 14.12 10.48 -37.19
CA GLY A 167 15.13 11.19 -37.97
C GLY A 167 15.37 12.67 -37.70
N SER A 168 16.65 12.95 -37.45
CA SER A 168 17.35 14.15 -37.88
C SER A 168 16.85 14.73 -39.22
N SER A 169 16.58 16.03 -39.25
CA SER A 169 16.96 16.86 -40.41
C SER A 169 17.34 18.26 -39.93
N SER A 170 18.49 18.67 -40.43
CA SER A 170 19.24 19.91 -40.21
C SER A 170 18.68 21.09 -41.00
N SER A 171 19.16 22.30 -40.62
CA SER A 171 19.26 23.55 -41.43
C SER A 171 17.92 24.22 -41.81
N SER A 172 17.73 25.53 -41.70
CA SER A 172 18.63 26.68 -41.91
C SER A 172 18.37 27.83 -40.94
#